data_AF-A0A7G5ZBR4-F1
#
_entry.id   AF-A0A7G5ZBR4-F1
#
_cell.length_a   1.000
_cell.length_b   1.000
_cell.length_c   1.000
_cell.angle_alpha   90.00
_cell.angle_beta   90.00
_cell.angle_gamma   90.00
#
_symmetry.space_group_name_H-M   'P 1'
#
loop_
_entity.id
_entity.type
_entity.pdbx_description
1 polymer ?
#
loop_
_entity_poly.entity_id
_entity_poly.type
_entity_poly.pdbx_seq_one_letter_code
_entity_poly.pdbx_strand_id
1 'polypeptide(L)'
;MTDFYSTLALDEELPAVAGEQPRFYIVSRRKMAILYLATLGMYGIYWYYKNWACYNKHCPDAAQAGNGVWPIPRAIFSVFFTHDLFEKIKHHGRRSPLVAAWEHRSQATMLVILTLACNLLDRLSMREIGSPTTDILALLILLPILYTKLQAQEMINASCGDPTGETNASFSGANYAWTIIGSLWWGLILIGMRLPE
;
A
#
# COMPACT_ATOMS: atom_id res chain seq x y z
N MET A 1 -9.11 -50.93 -20.19
CA MET A 1 -9.49 -49.59 -20.69
C MET A 1 -9.66 -48.67 -19.48
N THR A 2 -8.57 -48.50 -18.74
CA THR A 2 -8.53 -47.79 -17.45
C THR A 2 -7.06 -47.62 -17.16
N ASP A 3 -6.41 -46.67 -17.86
CA ASP A 3 -5.05 -46.20 -17.49
C ASP A 3 -4.58 -44.98 -18.31
N PHE A 4 -5.50 -44.23 -18.95
CA PHE A 4 -5.13 -43.02 -19.69
C PHE A 4 -5.54 -41.71 -18.99
N TYR A 5 -6.34 -41.77 -17.92
CA TYR A 5 -6.82 -40.57 -17.21
C TYR A 5 -6.10 -40.28 -15.89
N SER A 6 -5.20 -41.17 -15.43
CA SER A 6 -4.54 -41.01 -14.12
C SER A 6 -3.22 -40.21 -14.17
N THR A 7 -2.69 -39.94 -15.36
CA THR A 7 -1.40 -39.26 -15.57
C THR A 7 -1.50 -37.75 -15.81
N LEU A 8 -2.70 -37.19 -15.91
CA LEU A 8 -2.90 -35.75 -16.21
C LEU A 8 -3.14 -34.88 -14.97
N ALA A 9 -2.97 -35.43 -13.77
CA ALA A 9 -3.31 -34.75 -12.51
C ALA A 9 -2.12 -34.54 -11.55
N LEU A 10 -0.86 -34.76 -11.98
CA LEU A 10 0.28 -34.69 -11.05
C LEU A 10 1.39 -33.66 -11.32
N ASP A 11 1.49 -33.00 -12.48
CA ASP A 11 2.64 -32.10 -12.73
C ASP A 11 2.28 -30.82 -13.50
N GLU A 12 1.23 -30.12 -13.09
CA GLU A 12 1.09 -28.70 -13.44
C GLU A 12 1.48 -27.83 -12.24
N GLU A 13 2.71 -28.02 -11.74
CA GLU A 13 3.45 -26.86 -11.24
C GLU A 13 3.65 -25.94 -12.43
N LEU A 14 2.67 -25.06 -12.66
CA LEU A 14 2.80 -23.94 -13.59
C LEU A 14 4.13 -23.25 -13.26
N PRO A 15 5.15 -23.33 -14.14
CA PRO A 15 6.37 -22.58 -13.89
C PRO A 15 5.97 -21.12 -13.76
N ALA A 16 6.35 -20.48 -12.65
CA ALA A 16 6.24 -19.05 -12.52
C ALA A 16 6.93 -18.44 -13.75
N VAL A 17 6.13 -17.93 -14.69
CA VAL A 17 6.63 -17.37 -15.94
C VAL A 17 7.48 -16.16 -15.56
N ALA A 18 8.81 -16.37 -15.53
CA ALA A 18 9.78 -15.33 -15.31
C ALA A 18 9.64 -14.29 -16.44
N GLY A 19 8.84 -13.25 -16.19
CA GLY A 19 8.49 -12.24 -17.19
C GLY A 19 7.10 -11.61 -17.01
N GLU A 20 6.18 -12.23 -16.26
CA GLU A 20 4.88 -11.63 -16.02
C GLU A 20 4.97 -10.54 -14.93
N GLN A 21 4.47 -9.33 -15.20
CA GLN A 21 4.47 -8.27 -14.21
C GLN A 21 3.54 -8.67 -13.04
N PRO A 22 3.88 -8.33 -11.79
CA PRO A 22 3.02 -8.68 -10.67
C PRO A 22 1.69 -7.92 -10.76
N ARG A 23 0.60 -8.60 -10.42
CA ARG A 23 -0.77 -8.04 -10.46
C ARG A 23 -0.95 -6.89 -9.47
N PHE A 24 -0.16 -6.85 -8.40
CA PHE A 24 -0.15 -5.78 -7.40
C PHE A 24 1.26 -5.25 -7.17
N TYR A 25 1.37 -4.15 -6.41
CA TYR A 25 2.65 -3.50 -6.19
C TYR A 25 3.44 -4.20 -5.08
N ILE A 26 4.44 -5.00 -5.49
CA ILE A 26 5.40 -5.61 -4.59
C ILE A 26 6.40 -4.54 -4.12
N VAL A 27 6.64 -4.48 -2.81
CA VAL A 27 7.69 -3.67 -2.20
C VAL A 27 8.08 -4.26 -0.84
N SER A 28 9.36 -4.23 -0.49
CA SER A 28 9.79 -4.70 0.82
C SER A 28 9.24 -3.81 1.93
N ARG A 29 8.87 -4.43 3.07
CA ARG A 29 8.32 -3.71 4.23
C ARG A 29 9.26 -2.60 4.72
N ARG A 30 10.57 -2.87 4.74
CA ARG A 30 11.60 -1.89 5.14
C ARG A 30 11.59 -0.67 4.23
N LYS A 31 11.63 -0.85 2.91
CA LYS A 31 11.64 0.25 1.95
C LYS A 31 10.36 1.07 2.05
N MET A 32 9.22 0.41 2.16
CA MET A 32 7.94 1.07 2.34
C MET A 32 7.89 1.91 3.61
N ALA A 33 8.35 1.37 4.75
CA ALA A 33 8.39 2.09 6.02
C ALA A 33 9.26 3.36 5.94
N ILE A 34 10.47 3.23 5.39
CA ILE A 34 11.39 4.38 5.23
C ILE A 34 10.74 5.45 4.35
N LEU A 35 10.24 5.08 3.17
CA LEU A 35 9.65 6.06 2.25
C LEU A 35 8.39 6.70 2.82
N TYR A 36 7.56 5.94 3.52
CA TYR A 36 6.35 6.45 4.17
C TYR A 36 6.68 7.47 5.26
N LEU A 37 7.61 7.16 6.16
CA LEU A 37 7.99 8.09 7.24
C LEU A 37 8.79 9.28 6.71
N ALA A 38 9.73 9.06 5.80
CA ALA A 38 10.52 10.13 5.23
C ALA A 38 9.64 11.16 4.52
N THR A 39 8.59 10.72 3.84
CA THR A 39 7.66 11.60 3.11
C THR A 39 6.44 12.05 3.92
N LEU A 40 6.47 11.94 5.26
CA LEU A 40 5.36 12.36 6.13
C LEU A 40 4.01 11.73 5.72
N GLY A 41 4.04 10.46 5.31
CA GLY A 41 2.87 9.70 4.88
C GLY A 41 2.47 9.88 3.41
N MET A 42 3.01 10.85 2.68
CA MET A 42 2.64 11.10 1.26
C MET A 42 2.90 9.91 0.34
N TYR A 43 3.94 9.11 0.61
CA TYR A 43 4.20 7.87 -0.11
C TYR A 43 3.02 6.88 -0.04
N GLY A 44 2.12 7.01 0.95
CA GLY A 44 0.87 6.26 1.03
C GLY A 44 -0.05 6.47 -0.19
N ILE A 45 -0.09 7.67 -0.76
CA ILE A 45 -0.86 7.96 -2.00
C ILE A 45 -0.21 7.24 -3.18
N TYR A 46 1.12 7.37 -3.31
CA TYR A 46 1.89 6.66 -4.33
C TYR A 46 1.69 5.13 -4.24
N TRP A 47 1.65 4.58 -3.03
CA TRP A 47 1.39 3.18 -2.78
C TRP A 47 0.03 2.72 -3.30
N TYR A 48 -1.04 3.49 -3.06
CA TYR A 48 -2.37 3.20 -3.63
C TYR A 48 -2.35 3.29 -5.15
N TYR A 49 -1.77 4.37 -5.69
CA TYR A 49 -1.63 4.57 -7.13
C TYR A 49 -0.95 3.37 -7.80
N LYS A 50 0.19 2.92 -7.25
CA LYS A 50 0.95 1.79 -7.81
C LYS A 50 0.16 0.49 -7.76
N ASN A 51 -0.56 0.21 -6.68
CA ASN A 51 -1.40 -0.98 -6.59
C ASN A 51 -2.50 -0.97 -7.64
N TRP A 52 -3.21 0.15 -7.80
CA TRP A 52 -4.23 0.29 -8.85
C TRP A 52 -3.65 0.25 -10.26
N ALA A 53 -2.49 0.88 -10.48
CA ALA A 53 -1.81 0.86 -11.77
C ALA A 53 -1.35 -0.55 -12.17
N CYS A 54 -0.81 -1.34 -11.22
CA CYS A 54 -0.46 -2.74 -11.45
C CYS A 54 -1.71 -3.58 -11.75
N TYR A 55 -2.77 -3.40 -10.98
CA TYR A 55 -4.02 -4.15 -11.15
C TYR A 55 -4.63 -3.91 -12.55
N ASN A 56 -4.67 -2.65 -12.99
CA ASN A 56 -5.24 -2.28 -14.29
C ASN A 56 -4.51 -2.89 -15.48
N LYS A 57 -3.18 -2.98 -15.42
CA LYS A 57 -2.38 -3.56 -16.51
C LYS A 57 -2.75 -5.03 -16.78
N HIS A 58 -3.25 -5.75 -15.78
CA HIS A 58 -3.54 -7.19 -15.85
C HIS A 58 -5.04 -7.51 -15.95
N CYS A 59 -5.91 -6.49 -16.00
CA CYS A 59 -7.35 -6.64 -16.22
C CYS A 59 -7.81 -5.64 -17.31
N PRO A 60 -7.52 -5.91 -18.59
CA PRO A 60 -7.83 -5.01 -19.71
C PRO A 60 -9.34 -4.81 -19.92
N ASP A 61 -10.17 -5.78 -19.56
CA ASP A 61 -11.63 -5.71 -19.69
C ASP A 61 -12.24 -4.57 -18.86
N ALA A 62 -11.62 -4.27 -17.70
CA ALA A 62 -11.98 -3.10 -16.90
C ALA A 62 -11.61 -1.80 -17.62
N ALA A 63 -10.58 -1.78 -18.47
CA ALA A 63 -10.17 -0.62 -19.26
C ALA A 63 -11.00 -0.43 -20.55
N GLN A 64 -11.50 -1.50 -21.15
CA GLN A 64 -12.19 -1.48 -22.45
C GLN A 64 -13.69 -1.18 -22.36
N ALA A 65 -14.35 -1.46 -21.24
CA ALA A 65 -15.78 -1.21 -21.05
C ALA A 65 -16.18 0.27 -20.83
N GLY A 66 -15.29 1.24 -21.11
CA GLY A 66 -15.47 2.64 -20.67
C GLY A 66 -15.35 2.85 -19.15
N ASN A 67 -15.20 1.75 -18.40
CA ASN A 67 -15.09 1.65 -16.95
C ASN A 67 -13.63 1.59 -16.45
N GLY A 68 -12.70 2.12 -17.25
CA GLY A 68 -11.28 2.13 -16.91
C GLY A 68 -11.08 2.61 -15.49
N VAL A 69 -10.55 1.75 -14.65
CA VAL A 69 -10.25 2.08 -13.26
C VAL A 69 -9.22 3.20 -13.30
N TRP A 70 -9.52 4.43 -12.88
CA TRP A 70 -8.50 5.49 -12.90
C TRP A 70 -7.62 5.38 -11.63
N PRO A 71 -6.32 5.06 -11.74
CA PRO A 71 -5.49 4.83 -10.56
C PRO A 71 -5.31 6.09 -9.71
N ILE A 72 -5.24 7.26 -10.36
CA ILE A 72 -4.94 8.53 -9.70
C ILE A 72 -6.09 8.98 -8.78
N PRO A 73 -7.35 9.11 -9.25
CA PRO A 73 -8.46 9.42 -8.35
C PRO A 73 -8.63 8.40 -7.23
N ARG A 74 -8.43 7.10 -7.50
CA ARG A 74 -8.55 6.07 -6.46
C ARG A 74 -7.44 6.15 -5.41
N ALA A 75 -6.26 6.67 -5.78
CA ALA A 75 -5.18 6.91 -4.84
C ALA A 75 -5.47 8.13 -3.95
N ILE A 76 -5.96 9.23 -4.53
CA ILE A 76 -6.32 10.44 -3.82
C ILE A 76 -7.53 10.19 -2.90
N PHE A 77 -8.56 9.54 -3.42
CA PHE A 77 -9.78 9.17 -2.70
C PHE A 77 -9.73 7.76 -2.11
N SER A 78 -8.54 7.35 -1.62
CA SER A 78 -8.27 5.99 -1.15
C SER A 78 -9.22 5.50 -0.05
N VAL A 79 -9.81 6.40 0.72
CA VAL A 79 -10.85 6.11 1.73
C VAL A 79 -12.01 5.30 1.13
N PHE A 80 -12.48 5.61 -0.09
CA PHE A 80 -13.59 4.88 -0.71
C PHE A 80 -13.15 3.56 -1.36
N PHE A 81 -11.88 3.44 -1.75
CA PHE A 81 -11.38 2.33 -2.57
C PHE A 81 -10.51 1.34 -1.80
N THR A 82 -10.24 1.56 -0.52
CA THR A 82 -9.41 0.66 0.29
C THR A 82 -10.04 -0.72 0.44
N HIS A 83 -11.35 -0.79 0.68
CA HIS A 83 -12.09 -2.06 0.77
C HIS A 83 -12.03 -2.85 -0.53
N ASP A 84 -12.34 -2.21 -1.66
CA ASP A 84 -12.30 -2.82 -2.99
C ASP A 84 -10.88 -3.32 -3.34
N LEU A 85 -9.84 -2.53 -3.00
CA LEU A 85 -8.46 -2.96 -3.20
C LEU A 85 -8.14 -4.24 -2.40
N PHE A 86 -8.50 -4.26 -1.12
CA PHE A 86 -8.19 -5.38 -0.23
C PHE A 86 -8.96 -6.65 -0.61
N GLU A 87 -10.20 -6.52 -1.06
CA GLU A 87 -11.00 -7.62 -1.61
C GLU A 87 -10.36 -8.21 -2.88
N LYS A 88 -9.88 -7.36 -3.79
CA LYS A 88 -9.16 -7.81 -5.00
C LYS A 88 -7.87 -8.55 -4.67
N ILE A 89 -7.10 -8.07 -3.69
CA ILE A 89 -5.88 -8.72 -3.22
C ILE A 89 -6.22 -10.10 -2.62
N LYS A 90 -7.23 -10.16 -1.73
CA LYS A 90 -7.70 -11.39 -1.10
C LYS A 90 -8.12 -12.43 -2.15
N HIS A 91 -8.91 -12.01 -3.13
CA HIS A 91 -9.39 -12.89 -4.20
C HIS A 91 -8.23 -13.45 -5.04
N HIS A 92 -7.27 -12.60 -5.42
CA HIS A 92 -6.11 -13.03 -6.19
C HIS A 92 -5.22 -14.01 -5.42
N GLY A 93 -4.91 -13.69 -4.16
CA GLY A 93 -4.02 -14.47 -3.30
C GLY A 93 -4.69 -15.65 -2.59
N ARG A 94 -5.93 -16.02 -2.91
CA ARG A 94 -6.70 -17.04 -2.17
C ARG A 94 -6.03 -18.42 -2.04
N ARG A 95 -5.06 -18.72 -2.91
CA ARG A 95 -4.25 -19.96 -2.87
C ARG A 95 -3.11 -19.89 -1.85
N SER A 96 -2.68 -18.70 -1.45
CA SER A 96 -1.72 -18.50 -0.37
C SER A 96 -2.44 -18.70 0.98
N PRO A 97 -2.00 -19.64 1.84
CA PRO A 97 -2.63 -19.86 3.15
C PRO A 97 -2.65 -18.59 4.01
N LEU A 98 -1.57 -17.79 3.93
CA LEU A 98 -1.44 -16.53 4.64
C LEU A 98 -2.53 -15.53 4.22
N VAL A 99 -2.70 -15.34 2.91
CA VAL A 99 -3.73 -14.45 2.37
C VAL A 99 -5.12 -15.03 2.56
N ALA A 100 -5.29 -16.36 2.51
CA ALA A 100 -6.57 -17.02 2.75
C ALA A 100 -7.06 -16.87 4.20
N ALA A 101 -6.17 -16.78 5.18
CA ALA A 101 -6.51 -16.50 6.58
C ALA A 101 -6.70 -15.00 6.88
N TRP A 102 -6.36 -14.12 5.94
CA TRP A 102 -6.39 -12.67 6.17
C TRP A 102 -7.79 -12.06 6.31
N GLU A 103 -8.06 -11.42 7.44
CA GLU A 103 -9.28 -10.61 7.70
C GLU A 103 -9.24 -9.23 7.03
N HIS A 104 -9.15 -9.24 5.70
CA HIS A 104 -9.00 -8.07 4.85
C HIS A 104 -10.05 -6.97 5.09
N ARG A 105 -11.31 -7.31 5.37
CA ARG A 105 -12.38 -6.32 5.60
C ARG A 105 -12.16 -5.51 6.88
N SER A 106 -11.76 -6.17 7.98
CA SER A 106 -11.48 -5.50 9.26
C SER A 106 -10.28 -4.57 9.14
N GLN A 107 -9.20 -5.05 8.49
CA GLN A 107 -8.01 -4.24 8.29
C GLN A 107 -8.25 -3.03 7.37
N ALA A 108 -9.07 -3.18 6.33
CA ALA A 108 -9.50 -2.07 5.48
C ALA A 108 -10.26 -1.01 6.29
N THR A 109 -11.22 -1.42 7.14
CA THR A 109 -11.95 -0.51 8.03
C THR A 109 -11.00 0.25 8.95
N MET A 110 -10.07 -0.45 9.60
CA MET A 110 -9.09 0.16 10.50
C MET A 110 -8.24 1.21 9.75
N LEU A 111 -7.76 0.87 8.56
CA LEU A 111 -6.96 1.81 7.75
C LEU A 111 -7.76 3.04 7.34
N VAL A 112 -9.03 2.87 6.98
CA VAL A 112 -9.93 3.98 6.64
C VAL A 112 -10.18 4.88 7.86
N ILE A 113 -10.49 4.31 9.02
CA ILE A 113 -10.71 5.08 10.26
C ILE A 113 -9.47 5.88 10.62
N LEU A 114 -8.30 5.25 10.61
CA LEU A 114 -7.03 5.93 10.90
C LEU A 114 -6.73 7.05 9.90
N THR A 115 -7.01 6.84 8.62
CA THR A 115 -6.82 7.85 7.56
C THR A 115 -7.78 9.04 7.76
N LEU A 116 -9.03 8.79 8.12
CA LEU A 116 -9.99 9.85 8.43
C LEU A 116 -9.60 10.64 9.68
N ALA A 117 -9.12 9.96 10.72
CA ALA A 117 -8.61 10.60 11.92
C ALA A 117 -7.36 11.45 11.63
N CYS A 118 -6.45 10.98 10.76
CA CYS A 118 -5.29 11.75 10.31
C CYS A 118 -5.72 13.05 9.62
N ASN A 119 -6.62 12.95 8.63
CA ASN A 119 -7.14 14.12 7.92
C ASN A 119 -7.84 15.12 8.86
N LEU A 120 -8.49 14.64 9.93
CA LEU A 120 -9.10 15.50 10.94
C LEU A 120 -8.02 16.21 11.77
N LEU A 121 -7.01 15.49 12.25
CA LEU A 121 -5.90 16.07 13.01
C LEU A 121 -5.14 17.11 12.19
N ASP A 122 -4.83 16.81 10.92
CA ASP A 122 -4.19 17.75 10.00
C ASP A 122 -5.02 19.03 9.83
N ARG A 123 -6.36 18.90 9.68
CA ARG A 123 -7.25 20.08 9.59
C ARG A 123 -7.31 20.91 10.87
N LEU A 124 -7.20 20.29 12.04
CA LEU A 124 -7.16 20.99 13.32
C LEU A 124 -5.82 21.71 13.50
N SER A 125 -4.72 21.02 13.23
CA SER A 125 -3.35 21.56 13.21
C SER A 125 -3.23 22.77 12.27
N MET A 126 -3.71 22.67 11.02
CA MET A 126 -3.70 23.77 10.05
C MET A 126 -4.51 25.01 10.48
N ARG A 127 -5.44 24.84 11.42
CA ARG A 127 -6.23 25.95 12.00
C ARG A 127 -5.70 26.41 13.34
N GLU A 128 -4.53 25.91 13.76
CA GLU A 128 -3.88 26.15 15.06
C GLU A 128 -4.77 25.76 16.25
N ILE A 129 -5.77 24.91 16.03
CA ILE A 129 -6.68 24.45 17.08
C ILE A 129 -5.98 23.34 17.87
N GLY A 130 -5.69 23.60 19.14
CA GLY A 130 -5.04 22.63 20.03
C GLY A 130 -3.55 22.43 19.79
N SER A 131 -2.90 23.37 19.08
CA SER A 131 -1.45 23.43 18.95
C SER A 131 -0.78 23.57 20.32
N PRO A 132 0.37 22.91 20.60
CA PRO A 132 1.13 22.01 19.71
C PRO A 132 0.69 20.54 19.82
N THR A 133 -0.33 20.23 20.61
CA THR A 133 -0.73 18.85 20.89
C THR A 133 -1.29 18.18 19.65
N THR A 134 -2.11 18.90 18.87
CA THR A 134 -2.68 18.39 17.61
C THR A 134 -1.62 18.15 16.55
N ASP A 135 -0.55 18.96 16.48
CA ASP A 135 0.58 18.75 15.57
C ASP A 135 1.34 17.46 15.91
N ILE A 136 1.62 17.25 17.20
CA ILE A 136 2.29 16.03 17.68
C ILE A 136 1.41 14.80 17.38
N LEU A 137 0.10 14.89 17.63
CA LEU A 137 -0.82 13.79 17.35
C LEU A 137 -0.93 13.50 15.85
N ALA A 138 -0.93 14.53 14.98
CA ALA A 138 -0.92 14.38 13.53
C ALA A 138 0.35 13.66 13.03
N LEU A 139 1.50 13.86 13.67
CA LEU A 139 2.72 13.10 13.37
C LEU A 139 2.65 11.66 13.90
N LEU A 140 2.17 11.48 15.13
CA LEU A 140 2.12 10.17 15.78
C LEU A 140 1.15 9.21 15.10
N ILE A 141 0.04 9.70 14.54
CA ILE A 141 -0.95 8.86 13.85
C ILE A 141 -0.39 8.20 12.58
N LEU A 142 0.72 8.70 12.04
CA LEU A 142 1.42 8.04 10.92
C LEU A 142 1.90 6.64 11.28
N LEU A 143 2.25 6.37 12.55
CA LEU A 143 2.75 5.08 13.02
C LEU A 143 1.71 3.95 12.95
N PRO A 144 0.50 4.08 13.54
CA PRO A 144 -0.52 3.06 13.38
C PRO A 144 -0.98 2.91 11.92
N ILE A 145 -1.06 4.00 11.14
CA ILE A 145 -1.36 3.90 9.70
C ILE A 145 -0.30 3.06 8.99
N LEU A 146 0.99 3.35 9.23
CA LEU A 146 2.09 2.60 8.65
C LEU A 146 2.00 1.12 9.04
N TYR A 147 1.79 0.82 10.32
CA TYR A 147 1.66 -0.56 10.80
C TYR A 147 0.56 -1.32 10.03
N THR A 148 -0.64 -0.75 9.93
CA THR A 148 -1.75 -1.35 9.18
C THR A 148 -1.42 -1.48 7.69
N LYS A 149 -0.69 -0.53 7.10
CA LYS A 149 -0.24 -0.63 5.70
C LYS A 149 0.84 -1.71 5.50
N LEU A 150 1.76 -1.91 6.44
CA LEU A 150 2.79 -2.95 6.36
C LEU A 150 2.19 -4.36 6.45
N GLN A 151 1.19 -4.55 7.30
CA GLN A 151 0.41 -5.79 7.34
C GLN A 151 -0.27 -6.07 5.98
N ALA A 152 -0.86 -5.05 5.36
CA ALA A 152 -1.48 -5.19 4.04
C ALA A 152 -0.44 -5.48 2.94
N GLN A 153 0.73 -4.83 3.04
CA GLN A 153 1.83 -5.06 2.09
C GLN A 153 2.34 -6.49 2.14
N GLU A 154 2.42 -7.11 3.32
CA GLU A 154 2.78 -8.52 3.45
C GLU A 154 1.79 -9.44 2.72
N MET A 155 0.49 -9.13 2.79
CA MET A 155 -0.54 -9.88 2.06
C MET A 155 -0.45 -9.65 0.55
N ILE A 156 -0.15 -8.42 0.11
CA ILE A 156 0.08 -8.09 -1.30
C ILE A 156 1.27 -8.88 -1.85
N ASN A 157 2.39 -8.79 -1.15
CA ASN A 157 3.63 -9.51 -1.44
C ASN A 157 3.38 -11.02 -1.57
N ALA A 158 2.73 -11.61 -0.57
CA ALA A 158 2.37 -13.02 -0.57
C ALA A 158 1.38 -13.40 -1.68
N SER A 159 0.44 -12.51 -2.04
CA SER A 159 -0.51 -12.76 -3.14
C SER A 159 0.18 -12.82 -4.51
N CYS A 160 1.36 -12.21 -4.65
CA CYS A 160 2.15 -12.19 -5.88
C CYS A 160 3.37 -13.12 -5.83
N GLY A 161 3.48 -14.01 -4.84
CA GLY A 161 4.57 -14.99 -4.76
C GLY A 161 5.92 -14.45 -4.28
N ASP A 162 5.99 -13.23 -3.74
CA ASP A 162 7.22 -12.65 -3.16
C ASP A 162 6.91 -12.10 -1.75
N PRO A 163 6.74 -12.96 -0.72
CA PRO A 163 6.29 -12.56 0.62
C PRO A 163 7.18 -11.51 1.29
N THR A 164 8.48 -11.54 1.03
CA THR A 164 9.47 -10.60 1.58
C THR A 164 9.56 -9.30 0.79
N GLY A 165 9.10 -9.28 -0.46
CA GLY A 165 9.14 -8.13 -1.37
C GLY A 165 10.55 -7.84 -1.88
N GLU A 166 11.37 -8.88 -2.03
CA GLU A 166 12.79 -8.77 -2.43
C GLU A 166 12.93 -8.20 -3.85
N THR A 167 11.98 -8.50 -4.73
CA THR A 167 11.94 -7.99 -6.11
C THR A 167 12.01 -6.46 -6.16
N ASN A 168 11.57 -5.79 -5.11
CA ASN A 168 11.58 -4.34 -5.00
C ASN A 168 12.08 -3.88 -3.61
N ALA A 169 13.20 -4.44 -3.15
CA ALA A 169 13.84 -4.08 -1.88
C ALA A 169 14.86 -2.94 -1.99
N SER A 170 15.46 -2.72 -3.17
CA SER A 170 16.52 -1.72 -3.37
C SER A 170 15.98 -0.29 -3.54
N PHE A 171 16.78 0.70 -3.17
CA PHE A 171 16.44 2.11 -3.37
C PHE A 171 16.90 2.57 -4.77
N SER A 172 16.01 3.18 -5.53
CA SER A 172 16.35 3.89 -6.76
C SER A 172 16.81 5.31 -6.46
N GLY A 173 17.45 5.98 -7.43
CA GLY A 173 17.81 7.40 -7.28
C GLY A 173 16.63 8.30 -6.92
N ALA A 174 15.45 8.04 -7.50
CA ALA A 174 14.22 8.75 -7.14
C ALA A 174 13.82 8.56 -5.67
N ASN A 175 14.01 7.35 -5.11
CA ASN A 175 13.71 7.09 -3.71
C ASN A 175 14.63 7.90 -2.79
N TYR A 176 15.92 8.01 -3.12
CA TYR A 176 16.86 8.84 -2.38
C TYR A 176 16.47 10.32 -2.46
N ALA A 177 16.11 10.83 -3.63
CA ALA A 177 15.68 12.21 -3.82
C ALA A 177 14.47 12.55 -2.92
N TRP A 178 13.42 11.72 -2.94
CA TRP A 178 12.25 11.90 -2.07
C TRP A 178 12.59 11.80 -0.58
N THR A 179 13.51 10.91 -0.21
CA THR A 179 13.96 10.78 1.18
C THR A 179 14.66 12.05 1.64
N ILE A 180 15.56 12.63 0.83
CA ILE A 180 16.27 13.87 1.14
C ILE A 180 15.29 15.04 1.30
N ILE A 181 14.37 15.22 0.33
CA ILE A 181 13.35 16.28 0.39
C ILE A 181 12.50 16.13 1.65
N GLY A 182 12.07 14.90 1.95
CA GLY A 182 11.31 14.60 3.15
C GLY A 182 12.08 14.91 4.44
N SER A 183 13.36 14.55 4.52
CA SER A 183 14.22 14.88 5.66
C SER A 183 14.38 16.39 5.86
N LEU A 184 14.44 17.18 4.78
CA LEU A 184 14.44 18.65 4.88
C LEU A 184 13.12 19.17 5.47
N TRP A 185 11.98 18.63 5.04
CA TRP A 185 10.68 18.97 5.61
C TRP A 185 10.55 18.60 7.09
N TRP A 186 11.04 17.42 7.49
CA TRP A 186 11.16 17.05 8.91
C TRP A 186 11.96 18.08 9.70
N GLY A 187 13.09 18.55 9.16
CA GLY A 187 13.89 19.61 9.77
C GLY A 187 13.10 20.91 9.98
N LEU A 188 12.34 21.35 8.97
CA LEU A 188 11.49 22.53 9.08
C LEU A 188 10.40 22.38 10.14
N ILE A 189 9.74 21.21 10.20
CA ILE A 189 8.71 20.92 11.22
C ILE A 189 9.33 20.98 12.62
N LEU A 190 10.48 20.34 12.84
CA LEU A 190 11.16 20.33 14.13
C LEU A 190 11.66 21.71 14.56
N ILE A 191 12.07 22.56 13.61
CA ILE A 191 12.41 23.95 13.88
C ILE A 191 11.15 24.75 14.25
N GLY A 192 10.08 24.60 13.48
CA GLY A 192 8.79 25.26 13.73
C GLY A 192 8.26 24.96 15.13
N MET A 193 8.31 23.70 15.56
CA MET A 193 7.88 23.29 16.91
C MET A 193 8.69 23.90 18.07
N ARG A 194 9.87 24.47 17.79
CA ARG A 194 10.75 25.08 18.81
C ARG A 194 10.69 26.61 18.82
N LEU A 195 10.10 27.23 17.80
CA LEU A 195 9.93 28.68 17.77
C LEU A 195 8.75 29.05 18.68
N PRO A 196 8.94 29.95 19.66
CA PRO A 196 7.81 30.50 20.42
C PRO A 196 6.92 31.32 19.48
N GLU A 197 5.60 31.25 19.71
CA GLU A 197 4.61 32.11 19.05
C GLU A 197 4.86 33.60 19.34
#